data_AF-A0A9W8G688-F1
#
_entry.id   AF-A0A9W8G688-F1
#
_cell.length_a   1.000
_cell.length_b   1.000
_cell.length_c   1.000
_cell.angle_alpha   90.00
_cell.angle_beta   90.00
_cell.angle_gamma   90.00
#
_symmetry.space_group_name_H-M   'P 1'
#
loop_
_entity.id
_entity.type
_entity.pdbx_description
1 polymer ?
#
loop_
_entity_poly.entity_id
_entity_poly.type
_entity_poly.pdbx_seq_one_letter_code
_entity_poly.pdbx_strand_id
1 'polypeptide(L)'
;MTNSENPRVFFDISIGGSAAGRIVMELFQDKVPRTAENFRALCTGEKGEGKLGKPLSYKGSAFHRVIKSFMIQGGDFTMGNGTGGESIYGEKFEDEAFPYKHDRPFLLSMANAGPNTNGSQFFITTVDTPHLDNKHVVFGQVLKGRYVVRSVEGTQTGANDKPVAPVVIEACGELKPGEDDGCTPADGVPEDPEDYEASDEAEIPPETLLQIGQQMKDAGNTAFKAGNLDDAVAKYSKALRYLRELMVFDQDTDPKDVLRPQFVGLKVPITLNRAMCYLRLGKFADAAHDCSIVLETQDKEVAEKDRTKAYYRRGAARRQLKLFETALDDLRRARELDPQDKAIANEIALAEKAIQERAKKEKQMFSKLFS
;
A
#
# COMPACT_ATOMS: atom_id res chain seq x y z
N MET A 1 6.88 -0.40 24.09
CA MET A 1 5.88 -1.46 24.37
C MET A 1 4.52 -0.81 24.45
N THR A 2 3.51 -1.43 23.85
CA THR A 2 2.10 -1.01 23.92
C THR A 2 1.56 -1.21 25.34
N ASN A 3 0.64 -0.36 25.81
CA ASN A 3 -0.04 -0.53 27.09
C ASN A 3 -1.48 -1.02 26.83
N SER A 4 -1.87 -2.17 27.40
CA SER A 4 -3.21 -2.74 27.21
C SER A 4 -4.34 -1.89 27.81
N GLU A 5 -4.02 -1.06 28.80
CA GLU A 5 -4.98 -0.17 29.46
C GLU A 5 -5.24 1.12 28.67
N ASN A 6 -4.38 1.45 27.71
CA ASN A 6 -4.53 2.65 26.90
C ASN A 6 -5.71 2.50 25.91
N PRO A 7 -6.50 3.57 25.67
CA PRO A 7 -7.59 3.53 24.72
C PRO A 7 -7.11 3.19 23.31
N ARG A 8 -7.91 2.40 22.60
CA ARG A 8 -7.72 2.12 21.18
C ARG A 8 -8.81 2.80 20.39
N VAL A 9 -8.43 3.48 19.32
CA VAL A 9 -9.37 4.15 18.41
C VAL A 9 -9.08 3.74 16.99
N PHE A 10 -10.05 3.93 16.10
CA PHE A 10 -9.90 3.56 14.70
C PHE A 10 -10.36 4.66 13.75
N PHE A 11 -9.82 4.62 12.53
CA PHE A 11 -10.30 5.33 11.35
C PHE A 11 -10.52 4.36 10.20
N ASP A 12 -11.70 4.39 9.59
CA ASP A 12 -11.97 3.79 8.28
C ASP A 12 -11.69 4.84 7.21
N ILE A 13 -10.73 4.56 6.34
CA ILE A 13 -10.23 5.51 5.34
C ILE A 13 -10.75 5.16 3.96
N SER A 14 -11.13 6.19 3.19
CA SER A 14 -11.29 6.10 1.74
C SER A 14 -10.25 6.97 1.01
N ILE A 15 -9.88 6.55 -0.20
CA ILE A 15 -9.04 7.31 -1.13
C ILE A 15 -9.79 7.40 -2.46
N GLY A 16 -10.11 8.60 -2.90
CA GLY A 16 -10.88 8.83 -4.13
C GLY A 16 -12.28 8.22 -4.10
N GLY A 17 -12.86 8.05 -2.91
CA GLY A 17 -14.17 7.41 -2.70
C GLY A 17 -14.13 5.88 -2.66
N SER A 18 -12.97 5.25 -2.84
CA SER A 18 -12.79 3.81 -2.65
C SER A 18 -12.28 3.52 -1.24
N ALA A 19 -12.84 2.52 -0.55
CA ALA A 19 -12.35 2.08 0.75
C ALA A 19 -10.87 1.67 0.65
N ALA A 20 -10.02 2.27 1.47
CA ALA A 20 -8.58 1.99 1.53
C ALA A 20 -8.22 1.05 2.68
N GLY A 21 -9.01 1.04 3.75
CA GLY A 21 -8.83 0.15 4.90
C GLY A 21 -9.00 0.89 6.22
N ARG A 22 -8.73 0.17 7.31
CA ARG A 22 -8.83 0.68 8.67
C ARG A 22 -7.46 0.90 9.30
N ILE A 23 -7.29 2.01 10.01
CA ILE A 23 -6.15 2.33 10.87
C ILE A 23 -6.60 2.19 12.32
N VAL A 24 -5.89 1.40 13.13
CA VAL A 24 -6.14 1.27 14.58
C VAL A 24 -4.96 1.86 15.33
N MET A 25 -5.24 2.67 16.34
CA MET A 25 -4.27 3.51 17.03
C MET A 25 -4.41 3.34 18.54
N GLU A 26 -3.28 3.23 19.22
CA GLU A 26 -3.17 3.38 20.68
C GLU A 26 -3.01 4.87 21.02
N LEU A 27 -3.71 5.33 22.05
CA LEU A 27 -3.55 6.67 22.61
C LEU A 27 -2.84 6.57 23.96
N PHE A 28 -1.74 7.31 24.15
CA PHE A 28 -0.90 7.29 25.35
C PHE A 28 -1.53 8.05 26.53
N GLN A 29 -2.74 7.63 26.94
CA GLN A 29 -3.51 8.26 28.01
C GLN A 29 -2.77 8.24 29.34
N ASP A 30 -1.93 7.24 29.59
CA ASP A 30 -1.07 7.15 30.77
C ASP A 30 0.04 8.22 30.83
N LYS A 31 0.33 8.90 29.72
CA LYS A 31 1.37 9.93 29.61
C LYS A 31 0.84 11.32 29.31
N VAL A 32 -0.15 11.41 28.41
CA VAL A 32 -0.76 12.66 27.95
C VAL A 32 -2.30 12.53 27.96
N PRO A 33 -2.92 12.37 29.15
CA PRO A 33 -4.33 12.08 29.28
C PRO A 33 -5.26 13.12 28.65
N ARG A 34 -4.93 14.42 28.70
CA ARG A 34 -5.78 15.47 28.10
C ARG A 34 -5.75 15.39 26.58
N THR A 35 -4.58 15.16 26.00
CA THR A 35 -4.37 15.05 24.56
C THR A 35 -5.01 13.77 24.02
N ALA A 36 -4.82 12.65 24.71
CA ALA A 36 -5.46 11.38 24.40
C ALA A 36 -6.99 11.47 24.47
N GLU A 37 -7.55 12.05 25.54
CA GLU A 37 -9.01 12.21 25.68
C GLU A 37 -9.60 13.14 24.60
N ASN A 38 -8.89 14.20 24.22
CA ASN A 38 -9.31 15.06 23.10
C ASN A 38 -9.47 14.25 21.81
N PHE A 39 -8.43 13.50 21.44
CA PHE A 39 -8.46 12.70 20.21
C PHE A 39 -9.52 11.59 20.28
N ARG A 40 -9.61 10.86 21.40
CA ARG A 40 -10.61 9.80 21.61
C ARG A 40 -12.03 10.33 21.46
N ALA A 41 -12.35 11.43 22.12
CA ALA A 41 -13.68 12.03 22.06
C ALA A 41 -14.03 12.58 20.67
N LEU A 42 -13.04 13.07 19.91
CA LEU A 42 -13.21 13.45 18.49
C LEU A 42 -13.39 12.22 17.58
N CYS A 43 -12.82 11.07 17.92
CA CYS A 43 -13.14 9.81 17.23
C CYS A 43 -14.58 9.37 17.50
N THR A 44 -15.08 9.47 18.74
CA THR A 44 -16.44 9.02 19.07
C THR A 44 -17.53 10.04 18.71
N GLY A 45 -17.20 11.33 18.64
CA GLY A 45 -18.16 12.40 18.43
C GLY A 45 -19.07 12.68 19.64
N GLU A 46 -18.76 12.10 20.81
CA GLU A 46 -19.66 12.09 21.97
C GLU A 46 -19.89 13.48 22.60
N LYS A 47 -19.02 14.45 22.30
CA LYS A 47 -19.09 15.82 22.86
C LYS A 47 -20.04 16.74 22.09
N GLY A 48 -20.71 16.24 21.04
CA GLY A 48 -21.72 16.99 20.31
C GLY A 48 -21.15 18.09 19.42
N GLU A 49 -21.76 19.27 19.43
CA GLU A 49 -21.37 20.41 18.60
C GLU A 49 -20.35 21.30 19.33
N GLY A 50 -19.30 21.70 18.62
CA GLY A 50 -18.27 22.61 19.11
C GLY A 50 -18.69 24.07 19.01
N LYS A 51 -17.82 24.98 19.48
CA LYS A 51 -18.15 26.43 19.52
C LYS A 51 -18.23 27.04 18.12
N LEU A 52 -17.64 26.39 17.12
CA LEU A 52 -17.68 26.82 15.72
C LEU A 52 -18.91 26.27 14.96
N GLY A 53 -19.88 25.67 15.65
CA GLY A 53 -21.13 25.19 15.06
C GLY A 53 -20.96 23.94 14.20
N LYS A 54 -19.90 23.17 14.42
CA LYS A 54 -19.60 21.91 13.73
C LYS A 54 -19.55 20.76 14.74
N PRO A 55 -19.95 19.54 14.37
CA PRO A 55 -19.75 18.37 15.22
C PRO A 55 -18.28 18.22 15.60
N LEU A 56 -18.00 17.98 16.88
CA LEU A 56 -16.68 17.63 17.41
C LEU A 56 -16.37 16.18 17.04
N SER A 57 -16.19 15.91 15.75
CA SER A 57 -15.93 14.57 15.23
C SER A 57 -14.97 14.58 14.04
N TYR A 58 -14.13 13.56 13.96
CA TYR A 58 -13.30 13.31 12.78
C TYR A 58 -14.05 12.69 11.60
N LYS A 59 -15.24 12.15 11.82
CA LYS A 59 -16.04 11.52 10.75
C LYS A 59 -16.37 12.53 9.65
N GLY A 60 -16.03 12.18 8.41
CA GLY A 60 -16.18 13.02 7.23
C GLY A 60 -15.08 14.06 7.04
N SER A 61 -14.14 14.21 7.98
CA SER A 61 -12.98 15.08 7.80
C SER A 61 -11.93 14.41 6.91
N ALA A 62 -11.00 15.20 6.38
CA ALA A 62 -10.02 14.74 5.39
C ALA A 62 -8.57 14.92 5.85
N PHE A 63 -7.69 14.09 5.29
CA PHE A 63 -6.26 14.38 5.28
C PHE A 63 -6.00 15.47 4.23
N HIS A 64 -5.79 16.69 4.69
CA HIS A 64 -5.70 17.87 3.83
C HIS A 64 -4.27 18.19 3.40
N ARG A 65 -3.27 17.54 4.01
CA ARG A 65 -1.84 17.73 3.70
C ARG A 65 -1.09 16.41 3.86
N VAL A 66 -0.38 15.98 2.82
CA VAL A 66 0.37 14.72 2.77
C VAL A 66 1.75 14.99 2.20
N ILE A 67 2.81 14.67 2.95
CA ILE A 67 4.19 14.83 2.47
C ILE A 67 4.87 13.48 2.57
N LYS A 68 5.21 12.92 1.41
CA LYS A 68 5.91 11.64 1.30
C LYS A 68 7.25 11.69 2.03
N SER A 69 7.56 10.63 2.76
CA SER A 69 8.74 10.52 3.61
C SER A 69 8.81 11.60 4.69
N PHE A 70 7.65 12.00 5.22
CA PHE A 70 7.53 12.91 6.35
C PHE A 70 6.32 12.56 7.22
N MET A 71 5.10 12.93 6.78
CA MET A 71 3.87 12.74 7.55
C MET A 71 2.60 12.89 6.71
N ILE A 72 1.48 12.42 7.27
CA ILE A 72 0.12 12.67 6.78
C ILE A 72 -0.66 13.45 7.84
N GLN A 73 -1.28 14.58 7.47
CA GLN A 73 -1.93 15.51 8.40
C GLN A 73 -3.43 15.66 8.11
N GLY A 74 -4.24 15.60 9.17
CA GLY A 74 -5.69 15.66 9.14
C GLY A 74 -6.27 16.39 10.36
N GLY A 75 -7.57 16.20 10.59
CA GLY A 75 -8.25 16.69 11.80
C GLY A 75 -8.82 18.11 11.73
N ASP A 76 -8.73 18.79 10.58
CA ASP A 76 -9.48 20.03 10.34
C ASP A 76 -10.91 19.70 9.86
N PHE A 77 -11.82 19.47 10.81
CA PHE A 77 -13.22 19.16 10.51
C PHE A 77 -14.09 20.40 10.30
N THR A 78 -13.55 21.62 10.48
CA THR A 78 -14.35 22.86 10.31
C THR A 78 -14.15 23.50 8.94
N MET A 79 -12.90 23.61 8.47
CA MET A 79 -12.54 24.24 7.20
C MET A 79 -11.95 23.25 6.18
N GLY A 80 -11.43 22.11 6.63
CA GLY A 80 -10.91 21.05 5.76
C GLY A 80 -9.65 21.42 4.97
N ASN A 81 -8.91 22.45 5.39
CA ASN A 81 -7.77 23.00 4.62
C ASN A 81 -6.54 23.34 5.49
N GLY A 82 -6.59 23.07 6.79
CA GLY A 82 -5.52 23.31 7.74
C GLY A 82 -5.63 24.63 8.52
N THR A 83 -6.59 25.50 8.20
CA THR A 83 -6.80 26.77 8.92
C THR A 83 -7.83 26.65 10.05
N GLY A 84 -8.49 25.51 10.18
CA GLY A 84 -9.57 25.29 11.14
C GLY A 84 -9.24 24.28 12.24
N GLY A 85 -10.29 23.63 12.74
CA GLY A 85 -10.26 22.70 13.86
C GLY A 85 -10.42 23.37 15.23
N GLU A 86 -11.04 22.65 16.16
CA GLU A 86 -11.18 23.03 17.57
C GLU A 86 -11.10 21.78 18.47
N SER A 87 -10.66 21.94 19.71
CA SER A 87 -10.59 20.84 20.68
C SER A 87 -11.91 20.66 21.42
N ILE A 88 -12.04 19.53 22.13
CA ILE A 88 -13.18 19.32 23.04
C ILE A 88 -13.20 20.28 24.25
N TYR A 89 -12.08 21.01 24.47
CA TYR A 89 -11.93 21.96 25.57
C TYR A 89 -12.15 23.42 25.13
N GLY A 90 -12.43 23.66 23.84
CA GLY A 90 -12.49 24.97 23.20
C GLY A 90 -11.56 25.07 21.99
N GLU A 91 -11.35 26.27 21.47
CA GLU A 91 -10.59 26.47 20.22
C GLU A 91 -9.18 25.89 20.28
N LYS A 92 -8.46 26.11 21.41
CA LYS A 92 -7.09 25.64 21.63
C LYS A 92 -6.88 25.13 23.07
N PHE A 93 -5.89 24.26 23.26
CA PHE A 93 -5.37 23.84 24.55
C PHE A 93 -3.83 23.73 24.56
N GLU A 94 -3.27 23.68 25.76
CA GLU A 94 -1.83 23.71 26.04
C GLU A 94 -1.09 22.45 25.56
N ASP A 95 0.22 22.57 25.39
CA ASP A 95 1.10 21.41 25.23
C ASP A 95 1.20 20.68 26.56
N GLU A 96 0.71 19.45 26.63
CA GLU A 96 0.58 18.72 27.89
C GLU A 96 1.93 18.25 28.45
N ALA A 97 2.71 17.54 27.63
CA ALA A 97 4.07 17.08 27.93
C ALA A 97 4.77 16.60 26.66
N PHE A 98 6.09 16.41 26.72
CA PHE A 98 6.90 15.82 25.63
C PHE A 98 7.63 14.54 26.08
N PRO A 99 6.90 13.49 26.51
CA PRO A 99 7.51 12.26 27.04
C PRO A 99 8.15 11.38 25.96
N TYR A 100 7.75 11.56 24.71
CA TYR A 100 8.23 10.77 23.57
C TYR A 100 8.86 11.68 22.51
N LYS A 101 9.87 11.12 21.82
CA LYS A 101 10.47 11.70 20.62
C LYS A 101 9.81 11.15 19.37
N HIS A 102 9.96 11.85 18.26
CA HIS A 102 9.52 11.39 16.95
C HIS A 102 10.59 10.49 16.31
N ASP A 103 10.91 9.39 16.97
CA ASP A 103 12.07 8.52 16.70
C ASP A 103 11.75 7.31 15.80
N ARG A 104 10.53 7.23 15.28
CA ARG A 104 10.08 6.16 14.39
C ARG A 104 8.85 6.59 13.57
N PRO A 105 8.54 5.89 12.46
CA PRO A 105 7.27 6.08 11.76
C PRO A 105 6.06 5.68 12.63
N PHE A 106 4.89 6.10 12.18
CA PHE A 106 3.58 5.73 12.70
C PHE A 106 3.25 6.23 14.11
N LEU A 107 3.89 7.32 14.53
CA LEU A 107 3.53 8.04 15.76
C LEU A 107 2.44 9.07 15.44
N LEU A 108 1.46 9.18 16.34
CA LEU A 108 0.46 10.24 16.32
C LEU A 108 0.99 11.44 17.11
N SER A 109 0.88 12.63 16.53
CA SER A 109 1.34 13.86 17.16
C SER A 109 0.47 15.07 16.80
N MET A 110 0.34 16.02 17.72
CA MET A 110 -0.53 17.19 17.56
C MET A 110 0.06 18.19 16.55
N ALA A 111 -0.74 18.63 15.59
CA ALA A 111 -0.39 19.79 14.79
C ALA A 111 -0.75 21.08 15.57
N ASN A 112 0.13 22.08 15.49
CA ASN A 112 -0.06 23.36 16.16
C ASN A 112 0.52 24.51 15.33
N ALA A 113 0.21 25.75 15.73
CA ALA A 113 0.70 26.99 15.14
C ALA A 113 1.69 27.71 16.08
N GLY A 114 2.48 26.93 16.84
CA GLY A 114 3.33 27.41 17.93
C GLY A 114 2.89 26.87 19.29
N PRO A 115 3.64 27.20 20.36
CA PRO A 115 3.41 26.64 21.70
C PRO A 115 1.98 26.83 22.18
N ASN A 116 1.40 25.80 22.80
CA ASN A 116 0.08 25.82 23.43
C ASN A 116 -1.09 26.14 22.48
N THR A 117 -0.99 25.73 21.21
CA THR A 117 -2.05 25.95 20.21
C THR A 117 -2.61 24.64 19.63
N ASN A 118 -2.70 23.61 20.46
CA ASN A 118 -3.28 22.32 20.09
C ASN A 118 -4.79 22.47 19.91
N GLY A 119 -5.34 21.94 18.82
CA GLY A 119 -6.78 21.92 18.54
C GLY A 119 -7.27 20.50 18.28
N SER A 120 -7.77 20.26 17.07
CA SER A 120 -8.12 18.91 16.60
C SER A 120 -7.16 18.34 15.56
N GLN A 121 -6.32 19.19 14.96
CA GLN A 121 -5.41 18.76 13.90
C GLN A 121 -4.29 17.89 14.47
N PHE A 122 -3.96 16.85 13.72
CA PHE A 122 -2.93 15.87 14.07
C PHE A 122 -2.18 15.45 12.82
N PHE A 123 -1.03 14.83 13.01
CA PHE A 123 -0.34 14.11 11.95
C PHE A 123 0.11 12.73 12.41
N ILE A 124 0.27 11.83 11.43
CA ILE A 124 0.90 10.51 11.61
C ILE A 124 2.24 10.55 10.89
N THR A 125 3.33 10.27 11.60
CA THR A 125 4.67 10.22 11.01
C THR A 125 4.81 9.04 10.06
N THR A 126 5.62 9.18 9.02
CA THR A 126 5.94 8.07 8.09
C THR A 126 7.43 7.73 8.05
N VAL A 127 8.23 8.52 8.76
CA VAL A 127 9.66 8.35 9.05
C VAL A 127 9.98 9.01 10.40
N ASP A 128 11.21 8.88 10.87
CA ASP A 128 11.72 9.62 12.03
C ASP A 128 11.75 11.13 11.75
N THR A 129 11.25 11.93 12.68
CA THR A 129 11.11 13.39 12.52
C THR A 129 11.64 14.17 13.73
N PRO A 130 12.91 13.98 14.15
CA PRO A 130 13.45 14.53 15.39
C PRO A 130 13.44 16.07 15.47
N HIS A 131 13.32 16.76 14.34
CA HIS A 131 13.20 18.21 14.29
C HIS A 131 11.86 18.75 14.86
N LEU A 132 10.88 17.85 15.09
CA LEU A 132 9.59 18.12 15.72
C LEU A 132 9.58 17.88 17.25
N ASP A 133 10.65 17.31 17.80
CA ASP A 133 10.77 17.02 19.23
C ASP A 133 10.62 18.29 20.08
N ASN A 134 9.89 18.16 21.18
CA ASN A 134 9.56 19.24 22.13
C ASN A 134 8.78 20.42 21.51
N LYS A 135 8.23 20.24 20.31
CA LYS A 135 7.36 21.23 19.63
C LYS A 135 5.96 20.70 19.39
N HIS A 136 5.83 19.39 19.20
CA HIS A 136 4.57 18.71 18.95
C HIS A 136 4.40 17.58 19.97
N VAL A 137 3.23 17.51 20.61
CA VAL A 137 2.92 16.50 21.61
C VAL A 137 2.66 15.17 20.91
N VAL A 138 3.57 14.20 21.08
CA VAL A 138 3.34 12.81 20.68
C VAL A 138 2.37 12.16 21.65
N PHE A 139 1.24 11.66 21.15
CA PHE A 139 0.14 11.18 21.98
C PHE A 139 -0.38 9.79 21.63
N GLY A 140 0.22 9.12 20.66
CA GLY A 140 -0.19 7.76 20.30
C GLY A 140 0.69 7.13 19.24
N GLN A 141 0.31 5.93 18.83
CA GLN A 141 0.94 5.21 17.71
C GLN A 141 -0.06 4.33 16.96
N VAL A 142 0.21 4.04 15.70
CA VAL A 142 -0.57 3.07 14.92
C VAL A 142 -0.20 1.65 15.35
N LEU A 143 -1.22 0.88 15.71
CA LEU A 143 -1.13 -0.54 16.03
C LEU A 143 -1.36 -1.44 14.80
N LYS A 144 -2.34 -1.08 13.96
CA LYS A 144 -2.75 -1.83 12.76
C LYS A 144 -3.09 -0.87 11.61
N GLY A 145 -2.98 -1.36 10.38
CA GLY A 145 -3.34 -0.57 9.20
C GLY A 145 -2.21 0.35 8.76
N ARG A 146 -0.95 -0.02 9.03
CA ARG A 146 0.22 0.74 8.57
C ARG A 146 0.24 0.88 7.05
N TYR A 147 -0.20 -0.15 6.32
CA TYR A 147 -0.35 -0.07 4.86
C TYR A 147 -1.34 1.00 4.41
N VAL A 148 -2.38 1.31 5.20
CA VAL A 148 -3.33 2.37 4.88
C VAL A 148 -2.63 3.72 5.01
N VAL A 149 -1.86 3.93 6.08
CA VAL A 149 -1.01 5.13 6.25
C VAL A 149 -0.05 5.28 5.07
N ARG A 150 0.63 4.20 4.66
CA ARG A 150 1.52 4.20 3.50
C ARG A 150 0.79 4.45 2.18
N SER A 151 -0.44 3.96 2.05
CA SER A 151 -1.28 4.19 0.87
C SER A 151 -1.69 5.66 0.78
N VAL A 152 -2.05 6.29 1.89
CA VAL A 152 -2.32 7.73 1.97
C VAL A 152 -1.04 8.52 1.64
N GLU A 153 0.10 8.16 2.23
CA GLU A 153 1.42 8.76 1.95
C GLU A 153 1.80 8.69 0.47
N GLY A 154 1.45 7.58 -0.20
CA GLY A 154 1.74 7.33 -1.61
C GLY A 154 0.81 8.05 -2.59
N THR A 155 -0.21 8.78 -2.12
CA THR A 155 -1.14 9.49 -3.01
C THR A 155 -0.44 10.63 -3.76
N GLN A 156 -0.92 10.92 -4.97
CA GLN A 156 -0.46 12.09 -5.70
C GLN A 156 -0.96 13.36 -5.00
N THR A 157 -0.04 14.31 -4.78
CA THR A 157 -0.35 15.61 -4.17
C THR A 157 -0.25 16.75 -5.19
N GLY A 158 -1.06 17.78 -4.96
CA GLY A 158 -1.09 19.02 -5.73
C GLY A 158 -0.50 20.20 -4.96
N ALA A 159 -1.02 21.40 -5.21
CA ALA A 159 -0.60 22.60 -4.50
C ALA A 159 -0.79 22.46 -2.97
N ASN A 160 0.17 22.99 -2.20
CA ASN A 160 0.21 22.93 -0.74
C ASN A 160 0.17 21.50 -0.16
N ASP A 161 0.74 20.53 -0.88
CA ASP A 161 0.81 19.13 -0.48
C ASP A 161 -0.56 18.46 -0.30
N LYS A 162 -1.62 19.03 -0.87
CA LYS A 162 -2.98 18.48 -0.78
C LYS A 162 -3.14 17.26 -1.68
N PRO A 163 -3.66 16.12 -1.20
CA PRO A 163 -3.99 14.98 -2.06
C PRO A 163 -4.92 15.36 -3.21
N VAL A 164 -4.60 14.91 -4.43
CA VAL A 164 -5.43 15.12 -5.62
C VAL A 164 -6.71 14.30 -5.52
N ALA A 165 -6.58 13.03 -5.15
CA ALA A 165 -7.72 12.20 -4.77
C ALA A 165 -8.08 12.50 -3.30
N PRO A 166 -9.36 12.78 -2.97
CA PRO A 166 -9.76 13.01 -1.58
C PRO A 166 -9.42 11.81 -0.69
N VAL A 167 -8.81 12.07 0.46
CA VAL A 167 -8.54 11.07 1.50
C VAL A 167 -9.40 11.41 2.71
N VAL A 168 -10.42 10.58 2.99
CA VAL A 168 -11.48 10.91 3.95
C VAL A 168 -11.55 9.86 5.05
N ILE A 169 -11.82 10.32 6.28
CA ILE A 169 -12.16 9.48 7.43
C ILE A 169 -13.66 9.18 7.35
N GLU A 170 -14.04 8.08 6.74
CA GLU A 170 -15.45 7.70 6.49
C GLU A 170 -16.17 7.31 7.79
N ALA A 171 -15.46 6.64 8.69
CA ALA A 171 -15.92 6.31 10.03
C ALA A 171 -14.75 6.36 11.01
N CYS A 172 -15.07 6.64 12.26
CA CYS A 172 -14.11 6.66 13.35
C CYS A 172 -14.81 6.32 14.66
N GLY A 173 -14.05 5.85 15.65
CA GLY A 173 -14.58 5.48 16.94
C GLY A 173 -13.54 4.94 17.89
N GLU A 174 -13.99 4.44 19.03
CA GLU A 174 -13.19 3.79 20.05
C GLU A 174 -13.48 2.28 20.03
N LEU A 175 -12.44 1.46 20.09
CA LEU A 175 -12.54 0.01 20.24
C LEU A 175 -12.54 -0.36 21.72
N LYS A 176 -13.55 -1.10 22.16
CA LYS A 176 -13.61 -1.62 23.54
C LYS A 176 -12.77 -2.89 23.68
N PRO A 177 -12.30 -3.21 24.91
CA PRO A 177 -11.56 -4.45 25.14
C PRO A 177 -12.34 -5.68 24.64
N GLY A 178 -11.70 -6.47 23.79
CA GLY A 178 -12.28 -7.68 23.18
C GLY A 178 -13.11 -7.44 21.92
N GLU A 179 -13.29 -6.19 21.47
CA GLU A 179 -13.87 -5.92 20.15
C GLU A 179 -12.88 -6.28 19.04
N ASP A 180 -13.41 -6.81 17.94
CA ASP A 180 -12.64 -7.07 16.73
C ASP A 180 -12.14 -5.74 16.15
N ASP A 181 -10.85 -5.70 15.84
CA ASP A 181 -10.22 -4.51 15.29
C ASP A 181 -10.69 -4.23 13.85
N GLY A 182 -11.21 -5.24 13.15
CA GLY A 182 -11.70 -5.14 11.77
C GLY A 182 -10.60 -4.88 10.75
N CYS A 183 -9.32 -5.01 11.15
CA CYS A 183 -8.15 -4.85 10.29
C CYS A 183 -7.72 -6.17 9.65
N THR A 184 -8.13 -7.31 10.23
CA THR A 184 -7.82 -8.63 9.69
C THR A 184 -8.88 -9.02 8.65
N PRO A 185 -8.52 -9.14 7.35
CA PRO A 185 -9.44 -9.63 6.33
C PRO A 185 -9.96 -11.03 6.67
N ALA A 186 -11.05 -11.45 6.03
CA ALA A 186 -11.67 -12.76 6.23
C ALA A 186 -10.73 -13.96 5.96
N ASP A 187 -9.56 -13.74 5.37
CA ASP A 187 -8.53 -14.76 5.19
C ASP A 187 -7.64 -14.98 6.44
N GLY A 188 -7.84 -14.22 7.52
CA GLY A 188 -7.13 -14.38 8.78
C GLY A 188 -5.68 -13.89 8.76
N VAL A 189 -5.24 -13.25 7.67
CA VAL A 189 -3.87 -12.75 7.51
C VAL A 189 -3.94 -11.23 7.40
N PRO A 190 -3.22 -10.44 8.20
CA PRO A 190 -3.17 -8.98 8.02
C PRO A 190 -2.79 -8.58 6.58
N GLU A 191 -3.18 -7.39 6.14
CA GLU A 191 -2.87 -6.97 4.76
C GLU A 191 -1.37 -6.69 4.55
N ASP A 192 -0.69 -6.28 5.62
CA ASP A 192 0.73 -5.95 5.70
C ASP A 192 1.47 -6.88 6.67
N PRO A 193 2.66 -7.39 6.31
CA PRO A 193 3.49 -8.15 7.24
C PRO A 193 3.84 -7.39 8.52
N GLU A 194 3.99 -6.06 8.47
CA GLU A 194 4.29 -5.24 9.65
C GLU A 194 3.18 -5.26 10.71
N ASP A 195 1.95 -5.59 10.30
CA ASP A 195 0.78 -5.70 11.17
C ASP A 195 0.60 -7.14 11.71
N TYR A 196 1.48 -8.07 11.34
CA TYR A 196 1.47 -9.46 11.81
C TYR A 196 1.95 -9.52 13.27
N GLU A 197 1.05 -9.92 14.18
CA GLU A 197 1.42 -10.18 15.58
C GLU A 197 2.12 -11.54 15.66
N ALA A 198 3.43 -11.55 15.39
CA ALA A 198 4.26 -12.69 15.75
C ALA A 198 4.34 -12.77 17.28
N SER A 199 4.06 -13.94 17.83
CA SER A 199 4.21 -14.21 19.28
C SER A 199 5.67 -14.03 19.68
N ASP A 200 5.98 -13.07 20.56
CA ASP A 200 7.31 -12.78 21.17
C ASP A 200 8.54 -12.68 20.23
N GLU A 201 8.39 -12.94 18.92
CA GLU A 201 9.42 -12.94 17.89
C GLU A 201 9.35 -11.63 17.11
N ALA A 202 10.52 -11.00 16.89
CA ALA A 202 10.61 -9.71 16.20
C ALA A 202 10.36 -9.79 14.69
N GLU A 203 10.40 -11.00 14.12
CA GLU A 203 10.28 -11.28 12.69
C GLU A 203 9.34 -12.46 12.46
N ILE A 204 8.65 -12.48 11.31
CA ILE A 204 7.74 -13.57 10.94
C ILE A 204 8.58 -14.78 10.50
N PRO A 205 8.36 -15.99 11.06
CA PRO A 205 9.10 -17.18 10.66
C PRO A 205 9.00 -17.47 9.15
N PRO A 206 10.09 -17.88 8.48
CA PRO A 206 10.09 -18.19 7.05
C PRO A 206 9.01 -19.21 6.63
N GLU A 207 8.73 -20.19 7.47
CA GLU A 207 7.68 -21.19 7.25
C GLU A 207 6.29 -20.55 7.22
N THR A 208 6.04 -19.60 8.12
CA THR A 208 4.80 -18.82 8.18
C THR A 208 4.64 -17.95 6.93
N LEU A 209 5.73 -17.30 6.49
CA LEU A 209 5.73 -16.53 5.23
C LEU A 209 5.38 -17.40 4.01
N LEU A 210 5.94 -18.61 3.94
CA LEU A 210 5.63 -19.59 2.88
C LEU A 210 4.16 -20.06 2.94
N GLN A 211 3.64 -20.35 4.13
CA GLN A 211 2.24 -20.74 4.34
C GLN A 211 1.29 -19.63 3.89
N ILE A 212 1.51 -18.40 4.33
CA ILE A 212 0.72 -17.23 3.92
C ILE A 212 0.81 -17.02 2.41
N GLY A 213 2.02 -17.09 1.84
CA GLY A 213 2.23 -16.95 0.40
C GLY A 213 1.44 -17.99 -0.40
N GLN A 214 1.40 -19.24 0.06
CA GLN A 214 0.67 -20.33 -0.59
C GLN A 214 -0.86 -20.17 -0.42
N GLN A 215 -1.33 -19.81 0.78
CA GLN A 215 -2.74 -19.51 1.03
C GLN A 215 -3.25 -18.38 0.11
N MET A 216 -2.49 -17.29 0.02
CA MET A 216 -2.87 -16.13 -0.80
C MET A 216 -2.80 -16.43 -2.30
N LYS A 217 -1.84 -17.25 -2.73
CA LYS A 217 -1.79 -17.77 -4.11
C LYS A 217 -3.04 -18.59 -4.44
N ASP A 218 -3.49 -19.47 -3.54
CA ASP A 218 -4.65 -20.31 -3.78
C ASP A 218 -5.96 -19.51 -3.78
N ALA A 219 -6.07 -18.51 -2.90
CA ALA A 219 -7.16 -17.53 -2.94
C ALA A 219 -7.16 -16.76 -4.27
N GLY A 220 -6.01 -16.24 -4.71
CA GLY A 220 -5.87 -15.54 -5.98
C GLY A 220 -6.18 -16.42 -7.20
N ASN A 221 -5.79 -17.69 -7.17
CA ASN A 221 -6.14 -18.67 -8.21
C ASN A 221 -7.66 -18.90 -8.28
N THR A 222 -8.31 -18.94 -7.12
CA THR A 222 -9.77 -19.10 -7.01
C THR A 222 -10.49 -17.88 -7.59
N ALA A 223 -10.09 -16.66 -7.20
CA ALA A 223 -10.62 -15.42 -7.74
C ALA A 223 -10.40 -15.31 -9.26
N PHE A 224 -9.22 -15.68 -9.75
CA PHE A 224 -8.90 -15.67 -11.18
C PHE A 224 -9.81 -16.62 -11.98
N LYS A 225 -10.06 -17.83 -11.46
CA LYS A 225 -10.98 -18.80 -12.09
C LYS A 225 -12.42 -18.31 -12.09
N ALA A 226 -12.82 -17.55 -11.07
CA ALA A 226 -14.14 -16.90 -11.00
C ALA A 226 -14.27 -15.67 -11.92
N GLY A 227 -13.19 -15.22 -12.55
CA GLY A 227 -13.18 -14.01 -13.38
C GLY A 227 -13.03 -12.71 -12.60
N ASN A 228 -12.85 -12.78 -11.27
CA ASN A 228 -12.65 -11.62 -10.40
C ASN A 228 -11.17 -11.21 -10.42
N LEU A 229 -10.77 -10.56 -11.50
CA LEU A 229 -9.35 -10.28 -11.77
C LEU A 229 -8.73 -9.28 -10.78
N ASP A 230 -9.44 -8.25 -10.35
CA ASP A 230 -8.91 -7.29 -9.36
C ASP A 230 -8.69 -7.94 -7.98
N ASP A 231 -9.62 -8.80 -7.54
CA ASP A 231 -9.44 -9.58 -6.32
C ASP A 231 -8.26 -10.57 -6.43
N ALA A 232 -8.11 -11.24 -7.59
CA ALA A 232 -6.96 -12.08 -7.85
C ALA A 232 -5.64 -11.29 -7.75
N VAL A 233 -5.58 -10.09 -8.33
CA VAL A 233 -4.43 -9.19 -8.23
C VAL A 233 -4.16 -8.80 -6.78
N ALA A 234 -5.19 -8.47 -6.01
CA ALA A 234 -5.04 -8.11 -4.59
C ALA A 234 -4.41 -9.26 -3.80
N LYS A 235 -4.93 -10.49 -3.96
CA LYS A 235 -4.41 -11.69 -3.29
C LYS A 235 -2.98 -12.03 -3.69
N TYR A 236 -2.65 -12.00 -4.98
CA TYR A 236 -1.26 -12.22 -5.42
C TYR A 236 -0.31 -11.12 -4.93
N SER A 237 -0.77 -9.88 -4.88
CA SER A 237 0.04 -8.76 -4.37
C SER A 237 0.32 -8.91 -2.89
N LYS A 238 -0.67 -9.35 -2.10
CA LYS A 238 -0.51 -9.69 -0.69
C LYS A 238 0.48 -10.82 -0.48
N ALA A 239 0.37 -11.91 -1.24
CA ALA A 239 1.33 -13.01 -1.20
C ALA A 239 2.78 -12.52 -1.45
N LEU A 240 2.97 -11.67 -2.46
CA LEU A 240 4.28 -11.12 -2.79
C LEU A 240 4.80 -10.11 -1.76
N ARG A 241 3.93 -9.43 -0.99
CA ARG A 241 4.36 -8.58 0.13
C ARG A 241 4.93 -9.44 1.24
N TYR A 242 4.19 -10.44 1.73
CA TYR A 242 4.69 -11.37 2.75
C TYR A 242 5.98 -12.08 2.33
N LEU A 243 6.04 -12.61 1.12
CA LEU A 243 7.25 -13.30 0.66
C LEU A 243 8.46 -12.35 0.53
N ARG A 244 8.28 -11.02 0.50
CA ARG A 244 9.36 -10.04 0.45
C ARG A 244 10.00 -9.75 1.80
N GLU A 245 9.41 -10.15 2.92
CA GLU A 245 10.06 -9.99 4.23
C GLU A 245 11.39 -10.73 4.31
N LEU A 246 11.48 -11.91 3.67
CA LEU A 246 12.74 -12.62 3.48
C LEU A 246 13.30 -12.34 2.08
N MET A 247 14.22 -11.37 2.00
CA MET A 247 14.88 -10.95 0.76
C MET A 247 16.21 -11.63 0.50
N VAL A 248 16.93 -11.99 1.56
CA VAL A 248 18.30 -12.52 1.49
C VAL A 248 18.28 -13.97 1.96
N PHE A 249 18.92 -14.83 1.17
CA PHE A 249 19.17 -16.23 1.49
C PHE A 249 20.68 -16.44 1.48
N ASP A 250 21.28 -16.38 2.66
CA ASP A 250 22.71 -16.51 2.90
C ASP A 250 23.00 -17.62 3.92
N GLN A 251 24.24 -17.74 4.38
CA GLN A 251 24.61 -18.78 5.35
C GLN A 251 23.93 -18.61 6.72
N ASP A 252 23.48 -17.40 7.06
CA ASP A 252 22.85 -17.13 8.35
C ASP A 252 21.34 -17.41 8.29
N THR A 253 20.71 -17.09 7.17
CA THR A 253 19.25 -17.21 6.97
C THR A 253 18.83 -18.52 6.31
N ASP A 254 19.67 -19.13 5.46
CA ASP A 254 19.41 -20.37 4.75
C ASP A 254 20.69 -21.23 4.57
N PRO A 255 21.34 -21.67 5.67
CA PRO A 255 22.62 -22.39 5.64
C PRO A 255 22.62 -23.67 4.79
N LYS A 256 21.43 -24.23 4.51
CA LYS A 256 21.26 -25.49 3.79
C LYS A 256 20.65 -25.30 2.38
N ASP A 257 20.45 -24.07 1.92
CA ASP A 257 19.81 -23.75 0.62
C ASP A 257 18.43 -24.43 0.46
N VAL A 258 17.66 -24.51 1.56
CA VAL A 258 16.35 -25.17 1.64
C VAL A 258 15.21 -24.17 1.45
N LEU A 259 15.37 -22.94 1.94
CA LEU A 259 14.33 -21.91 1.87
C LEU A 259 14.29 -21.25 0.49
N ARG A 260 15.46 -20.90 -0.08
CA ARG A 260 15.54 -20.18 -1.36
C ARG A 260 14.77 -20.90 -2.48
N PRO A 261 14.90 -22.21 -2.71
CA PRO A 261 14.10 -22.91 -3.72
C PRO A 261 12.60 -22.87 -3.46
N GLN A 262 12.16 -22.93 -2.20
CA GLN A 262 10.74 -22.86 -1.83
C GLN A 262 10.17 -21.47 -2.08
N PHE A 263 10.88 -20.42 -1.65
CA PHE A 263 10.47 -19.03 -1.85
C PHE A 263 10.45 -18.67 -3.35
N VAL A 264 11.47 -19.04 -4.12
CA VAL A 264 11.50 -18.77 -5.56
C VAL A 264 10.42 -19.56 -6.29
N GLY A 265 10.26 -20.85 -5.95
CA GLY A 265 9.23 -21.73 -6.49
C GLY A 265 7.80 -21.25 -6.21
N LEU A 266 7.62 -20.37 -5.22
CA LEU A 266 6.34 -19.74 -4.90
C LEU A 266 6.21 -18.32 -5.50
N LYS A 267 7.22 -17.46 -5.33
CA LYS A 267 7.26 -16.07 -5.84
C LYS A 267 7.07 -16.02 -7.35
N VAL A 268 7.80 -16.83 -8.12
CA VAL A 268 7.78 -16.76 -9.59
C VAL A 268 6.40 -17.08 -10.17
N PRO A 269 5.73 -18.19 -9.81
CA PRO A 269 4.37 -18.44 -10.28
C PRO A 269 3.37 -17.36 -9.89
N ILE A 270 3.47 -16.80 -8.68
CA ILE A 270 2.57 -15.74 -8.21
C ILE A 270 2.75 -14.47 -9.04
N THR A 271 3.99 -14.01 -9.23
CA THR A 271 4.31 -12.83 -10.06
C THR A 271 3.79 -13.01 -11.48
N LEU A 272 4.00 -14.19 -12.08
CA LEU A 272 3.49 -14.50 -13.40
C LEU A 272 1.96 -14.50 -13.43
N ASN A 273 1.29 -15.12 -12.46
CA ASN A 273 -0.17 -15.15 -12.39
C ASN A 273 -0.75 -13.73 -12.27
N ARG A 274 -0.13 -12.85 -11.48
CA ARG A 274 -0.49 -11.43 -11.41
C ARG A 274 -0.30 -10.71 -12.74
N ALA A 275 0.82 -10.94 -13.43
CA ALA A 275 1.05 -10.39 -14.78
C ALA A 275 -0.04 -10.82 -15.78
N MET A 276 -0.54 -12.05 -15.69
CA MET A 276 -1.64 -12.53 -16.52
C MET A 276 -2.96 -11.82 -16.20
N CYS A 277 -3.22 -11.52 -14.93
CA CYS A 277 -4.38 -10.71 -14.53
C CYS A 277 -4.26 -9.30 -15.14
N TYR A 278 -3.09 -8.67 -15.04
CA TYR A 278 -2.84 -7.35 -15.61
C TYR A 278 -3.01 -7.31 -17.13
N LEU A 279 -2.55 -8.34 -17.86
CA LEU A 279 -2.81 -8.47 -19.30
C LEU A 279 -4.31 -8.48 -19.61
N ARG A 280 -5.11 -9.24 -18.85
CA ARG A 280 -6.56 -9.32 -19.04
C ARG A 280 -7.30 -8.05 -18.64
N LEU A 281 -6.76 -7.29 -17.69
CA LEU A 281 -7.28 -5.99 -17.24
C LEU A 281 -6.83 -4.83 -18.14
N GLY A 282 -5.99 -5.06 -19.15
CA GLY A 282 -5.42 -3.99 -19.98
C GLY A 282 -4.34 -3.15 -19.30
N LYS A 283 -3.87 -3.57 -18.11
CA LYS A 283 -2.79 -2.96 -17.33
C LYS A 283 -1.42 -3.40 -17.86
N PHE A 284 -1.14 -3.08 -19.12
CA PHE A 284 -0.01 -3.66 -19.86
C PHE A 284 1.37 -3.27 -19.30
N ALA A 285 1.51 -2.04 -18.77
CA ALA A 285 2.75 -1.60 -18.13
C ALA A 285 3.07 -2.46 -16.89
N ASP A 286 2.08 -2.71 -16.04
CA ASP A 286 2.21 -3.53 -14.84
C ASP A 286 2.52 -4.99 -15.19
N ALA A 287 1.85 -5.54 -16.21
CA ALA A 287 2.16 -6.88 -16.72
C ALA A 287 3.61 -7.02 -17.21
N ALA A 288 4.10 -6.02 -17.96
CA ALA A 288 5.46 -6.02 -18.46
C ALA A 288 6.48 -5.91 -17.32
N HIS A 289 6.19 -5.09 -16.31
CA HIS A 289 7.03 -4.92 -15.12
C HIS A 289 7.18 -6.24 -14.35
N ASP A 290 6.07 -6.91 -14.02
CA ASP A 290 6.09 -8.19 -13.30
C ASP A 290 6.91 -9.25 -14.06
N CYS A 291 6.76 -9.31 -15.39
CA CYS A 291 7.54 -10.25 -16.20
C CYS A 291 9.03 -9.88 -16.26
N SER A 292 9.36 -8.58 -16.25
CA SER A 292 10.75 -8.12 -16.19
C SER A 292 11.44 -8.59 -14.91
N ILE A 293 10.78 -8.48 -13.75
CA ILE A 293 11.32 -8.98 -12.46
C ILE A 293 11.73 -10.46 -12.57
N VAL A 294 10.88 -11.29 -13.20
CA VAL A 294 11.15 -12.73 -13.37
C VAL A 294 12.27 -13.01 -14.38
N LEU A 295 12.47 -12.15 -15.37
CA LEU A 295 13.51 -12.33 -16.39
C LEU A 295 14.87 -11.79 -15.95
N GLU A 296 14.87 -10.73 -15.15
CA GLU A 296 16.06 -10.04 -14.65
C GLU A 296 16.67 -10.73 -13.43
N THR A 297 15.90 -11.57 -12.72
CA THR A 297 16.48 -12.39 -11.64
C THR A 297 17.48 -13.41 -12.20
N GLN A 298 18.65 -13.44 -11.57
CA GLN A 298 19.73 -14.39 -11.81
C GLN A 298 19.58 -15.66 -10.99
N ASP A 299 18.44 -15.85 -10.29
CA ASP A 299 18.23 -17.03 -9.47
C ASP A 299 18.12 -18.30 -10.33
N LYS A 300 18.92 -19.32 -9.96
CA LYS A 300 19.03 -20.60 -10.66
C LYS A 300 17.75 -21.47 -10.56
N GLU A 301 16.86 -21.17 -9.62
CA GLU A 301 15.61 -21.94 -9.40
C GLU A 301 14.48 -21.50 -10.34
N VAL A 302 14.68 -20.41 -11.11
CA VAL A 302 13.68 -19.98 -12.09
C VAL A 302 13.67 -20.95 -13.27
N ALA A 303 12.68 -21.83 -13.29
CA ALA A 303 12.50 -22.83 -14.32
C ALA A 303 12.33 -22.21 -15.72
N GLU A 304 12.84 -22.92 -16.74
CA GLU A 304 12.77 -22.50 -18.15
C GLU A 304 11.32 -22.27 -18.62
N LYS A 305 10.39 -23.12 -18.18
CA LYS A 305 8.95 -22.96 -18.45
C LYS A 305 8.39 -21.63 -17.95
N ASP A 306 8.92 -21.11 -16.83
CA ASP A 306 8.45 -19.87 -16.23
C ASP A 306 9.11 -18.66 -16.90
N ARG A 307 10.39 -18.78 -17.32
CA ARG A 307 11.04 -17.80 -18.22
C ARG A 307 10.30 -17.69 -19.56
N THR A 308 9.88 -18.82 -20.14
CA THR A 308 9.09 -18.87 -21.37
C THR A 308 7.77 -18.11 -21.22
N LYS A 309 7.03 -18.37 -20.13
CA LYS A 309 5.80 -17.62 -19.80
C LYS A 309 6.08 -16.12 -19.62
N ALA A 310 7.17 -15.75 -18.95
CA ALA A 310 7.53 -14.36 -18.71
C ALA A 310 7.81 -13.63 -20.02
N TYR A 311 8.63 -14.22 -20.91
CA TYR A 311 8.90 -13.67 -22.24
C TYR A 311 7.62 -13.52 -23.06
N TYR A 312 6.79 -14.57 -23.13
CA TYR A 312 5.53 -14.51 -23.85
C TYR A 312 4.60 -13.40 -23.33
N ARG A 313 4.39 -13.33 -22.01
CA ARG A 313 3.50 -12.33 -21.38
C ARG A 313 4.03 -10.91 -21.53
N ARG A 314 5.35 -10.71 -21.36
CA ARG A 314 5.99 -9.40 -21.57
C ARG A 314 5.93 -8.95 -23.01
N GLY A 315 6.16 -9.87 -23.95
CA GLY A 315 6.02 -9.63 -25.38
C GLY A 315 4.61 -9.20 -25.76
N ALA A 316 3.58 -9.94 -25.29
CA ALA A 316 2.18 -9.57 -25.49
C ALA A 316 1.83 -8.19 -24.90
N ALA A 317 2.31 -7.89 -23.68
CA ALA A 317 2.12 -6.58 -23.04
C ALA A 317 2.79 -5.44 -23.85
N ARG A 318 4.05 -5.62 -24.24
CA ARG A 318 4.83 -4.64 -25.03
C ARG A 318 4.19 -4.37 -26.38
N ARG A 319 3.61 -5.40 -27.02
CA ARG A 319 2.85 -5.22 -28.28
C ARG A 319 1.65 -4.29 -28.07
N GLN A 320 0.90 -4.47 -26.99
CA GLN A 320 -0.24 -3.60 -26.67
C GLN A 320 0.20 -2.16 -26.32
N LEU A 321 1.39 -2.01 -25.74
CA LEU A 321 2.05 -0.72 -25.53
C LEU A 321 2.68 -0.12 -26.79
N LYS A 322 2.53 -0.77 -27.96
CA LYS A 322 3.11 -0.36 -29.26
C LYS A 322 4.64 -0.36 -29.30
N LEU A 323 5.28 -1.09 -28.37
CA LEU A 323 6.73 -1.34 -28.33
C LEU A 323 7.04 -2.60 -29.16
N PHE A 324 6.76 -2.53 -30.46
CA PHE A 324 6.68 -3.74 -31.30
C PHE A 324 8.01 -4.47 -31.48
N GLU A 325 9.12 -3.74 -31.58
CA GLU A 325 10.46 -4.32 -31.71
C GLU A 325 10.84 -5.15 -30.48
N THR A 326 10.73 -4.55 -29.29
CA THR A 326 11.05 -5.23 -28.03
C THR A 326 10.03 -6.31 -27.68
N ALA A 327 8.78 -6.17 -28.14
CA ALA A 327 7.81 -7.25 -28.08
C ALA A 327 8.24 -8.46 -28.91
N LEU A 328 8.72 -8.23 -30.14
CA LEU A 328 9.16 -9.29 -31.04
C LEU A 328 10.40 -10.00 -30.52
N ASP A 329 11.34 -9.26 -29.93
CA ASP A 329 12.52 -9.84 -29.28
C ASP A 329 12.13 -10.80 -28.15
N ASP A 330 11.23 -10.38 -27.26
CA ASP A 330 10.71 -11.24 -26.20
C ASP A 330 10.00 -12.49 -26.75
N LEU A 331 9.14 -12.33 -27.75
CA LEU A 331 8.38 -13.44 -28.31
C LEU A 331 9.26 -14.44 -29.05
N ARG A 332 10.35 -13.97 -29.69
CA ARG A 332 11.37 -14.85 -30.29
C ARG A 332 12.13 -15.62 -29.22
N ARG A 333 12.51 -14.99 -28.11
CA ARG A 333 13.07 -15.72 -26.96
C ARG A 333 12.11 -16.76 -26.41
N ALA A 334 10.82 -16.44 -26.31
CA ALA A 334 9.81 -17.41 -25.89
C ALA A 334 9.71 -18.58 -26.90
N ARG A 335 9.78 -18.32 -28.20
CA ARG A 335 9.77 -19.33 -29.28
C ARG A 335 11.01 -20.22 -29.26
N GLU A 336 12.17 -19.66 -28.93
CA GLU A 336 13.41 -20.44 -28.78
C GLU A 336 13.28 -21.49 -27.67
N LEU A 337 12.62 -21.13 -26.57
CA LEU A 337 12.41 -22.02 -25.42
C LEU A 337 11.22 -22.99 -25.61
N ASP A 338 10.16 -22.57 -26.32
CA ASP A 338 9.03 -23.44 -26.68
C ASP A 338 8.66 -23.30 -28.16
N PRO A 339 9.33 -24.06 -29.05
CA PRO A 339 9.12 -23.98 -30.49
C PRO A 339 7.74 -24.40 -30.95
N GLN A 340 6.98 -25.17 -30.15
CA GLN A 340 5.72 -25.78 -30.57
C GLN A 340 4.48 -25.00 -30.10
N ASP A 341 4.64 -24.02 -29.20
CA ASP A 341 3.52 -23.24 -28.69
C ASP A 341 2.89 -22.37 -29.79
N LYS A 342 1.62 -22.64 -30.09
CA LYS A 342 0.84 -21.92 -31.12
C LYS A 342 0.48 -20.49 -30.69
N ALA A 343 0.29 -20.24 -29.40
CA ALA A 343 -0.05 -18.91 -28.89
C ALA A 343 1.12 -17.94 -29.10
N ILE A 344 2.35 -18.37 -28.82
CA ILE A 344 3.56 -17.60 -29.13
C ILE A 344 3.61 -17.29 -30.65
N ALA A 345 3.11 -18.18 -31.51
CA ALA A 345 3.33 -18.09 -32.97
C ALA A 345 2.40 -17.03 -33.54
N ASN A 346 1.16 -17.11 -33.08
CA ASN A 346 0.13 -16.12 -33.36
C ASN A 346 0.57 -14.74 -32.85
N GLU A 347 1.13 -14.65 -31.65
CA GLU A 347 1.55 -13.37 -31.08
C GLU A 347 2.73 -12.74 -31.84
N ILE A 348 3.69 -13.55 -32.32
CA ILE A 348 4.76 -13.11 -33.23
C ILE A 348 4.16 -12.55 -34.52
N ALA A 349 3.25 -13.28 -35.16
CA ALA A 349 2.62 -12.84 -36.41
C ALA A 349 1.84 -11.52 -36.21
N LEU A 350 1.18 -11.34 -35.07
CA LEU A 350 0.51 -10.09 -34.72
C LEU A 350 1.51 -8.92 -34.54
N ALA A 351 2.65 -9.16 -33.89
CA ALA A 351 3.70 -8.15 -33.74
C ALA A 351 4.33 -7.76 -35.08
N GLU A 352 4.67 -8.73 -35.93
CA GLU A 352 5.23 -8.49 -37.26
C GLU A 352 4.27 -7.70 -38.15
N LYS A 353 2.98 -8.07 -38.14
CA LYS A 353 1.94 -7.33 -38.85
C LYS A 353 1.83 -5.88 -38.37
N ALA A 354 1.90 -5.64 -37.05
CA ALA A 354 1.83 -4.30 -36.50
C ALA A 354 3.02 -3.41 -36.93
N ILE A 355 4.23 -3.98 -37.01
CA ILE A 355 5.43 -3.29 -37.52
C ILE A 355 5.24 -2.91 -38.99
N GLN A 356 4.78 -3.85 -39.83
CA GLN A 356 4.52 -3.60 -41.25
C GLN A 356 3.47 -2.49 -41.46
N GLU A 357 2.39 -2.52 -40.68
CA GLU A 357 1.34 -1.50 -40.74
C GLU A 357 1.85 -0.11 -40.30
N ARG A 358 2.70 -0.05 -39.26
CA ARG A 358 3.33 1.20 -38.81
C ARG A 358 4.22 1.80 -39.90
N ALA A 359 5.10 1.00 -40.49
CA ALA A 359 5.98 1.43 -41.58
C ALA A 359 5.19 1.90 -42.82
N LYS A 360 4.09 1.22 -43.17
CA LYS A 360 3.21 1.62 -44.27
C LYS A 360 2.56 2.99 -44.00
N LYS A 361 2.08 3.24 -42.77
CA LYS A 361 1.49 4.53 -42.36
C LYS A 361 2.52 5.65 -42.38
N GLU A 362 3.73 5.41 -41.87
CA GLU A 362 4.83 6.38 -41.90
C GLU A 362 5.17 6.77 -43.34
N LYS A 363 5.35 5.79 -44.23
CA LYS A 363 5.61 6.04 -45.67
C LYS A 363 4.50 6.86 -46.33
N GLN A 364 3.24 6.58 -46.02
CA GLN A 364 2.09 7.35 -46.53
C GLN A 364 2.07 8.79 -45.99
N MET A 365 2.39 9.00 -44.71
CA MET A 365 2.49 10.35 -44.13
C MET A 365 3.62 11.15 -44.75
N PHE A 366 4.82 10.57 -44.90
CA PHE A 366 5.94 11.23 -45.55
C PHE A 366 5.61 11.60 -47.00
N SER A 367 4.97 10.71 -47.77
CA SER A 367 4.56 11.02 -49.14
C SER A 367 3.63 12.23 -49.22
N LYS A 368 2.73 12.43 -48.23
CA LYS A 368 1.80 13.57 -48.17
C LYS A 368 2.42 14.87 -47.68
N LEU A 369 3.56 14.82 -46.97
CA LEU A 369 4.27 16.01 -46.50
C LEU A 369 5.13 16.65 -47.60
N PHE A 370 5.48 15.88 -48.64
CA PHE A 370 6.31 16.31 -49.76
C PHE A 370 5.57 16.31 -51.11
N SER A 371 4.24 16.16 -51.08
CA SER A 371 3.34 16.45 -52.21
C SER A 371 2.46 17.64 -51.85
#